data_AF-A0A2D9SXT3-F1
#
_entry.id   AF-A0A2D9SXT3-F1
#
_cell.length_a   1.000
_cell.length_b   1.000
_cell.length_c   1.000
_cell.angle_alpha   90.00
_cell.angle_beta   90.00
_cell.angle_gamma   90.00
#
_symmetry.space_group_name_H-M   'P 1'
#
loop_
_entity.id
_entity.type
_entity.pdbx_description
1 polymer ?
#
loop_
_entity_poly.entity_id
_entity_poly.type
_entity_poly.pdbx_seq_one_letter_code
_entity_poly.pdbx_strand_id
1 'polypeptide(L)'
;MDHDVKASEATPPQRSSTNDRTTSSASPSEGAPAEGGSHTTEGRPAPKPKKKPRKLKPNNVRKLRIDRMMSKAELARRANLSVLTIDRVEKGFGCRMNTKRKILEALGLSLEDRVRVFGEEE
;
A
#
# COMPACT_ATOMS: atom_id res chain seq x y z
N MET A 1 -50.71 -33.65 -18.89
CA MET A 1 -51.85 -32.75 -19.13
C MET A 1 -52.70 -32.91 -17.89
N ASP A 2 -52.58 -32.06 -16.87
CA ASP A 2 -52.82 -30.62 -16.90
C ASP A 2 -51.77 -29.76 -16.16
N HIS A 3 -51.65 -28.53 -16.68
CA HIS A 3 -51.04 -27.32 -16.12
C HIS A 3 -51.99 -26.77 -15.01
N ASP A 4 -51.70 -25.86 -14.09
CA ASP A 4 -50.78 -24.73 -13.97
C ASP A 4 -50.93 -24.22 -12.50
N VAL A 5 -49.95 -23.49 -11.98
CA VAL A 5 -50.09 -22.20 -11.26
C VAL A 5 -48.86 -21.93 -10.40
N LYS A 6 -48.13 -20.91 -10.85
CA LYS A 6 -47.08 -20.14 -10.17
C LYS A 6 -47.42 -19.78 -8.73
N ALA A 7 -46.41 -19.85 -7.87
CA ALA A 7 -46.20 -18.84 -6.83
C ALA A 7 -44.76 -18.33 -6.92
N SER A 8 -44.64 -17.15 -7.52
CA SER A 8 -43.52 -16.23 -7.49
C SER A 8 -43.63 -15.29 -6.28
N GLU A 9 -42.54 -14.56 -6.01
CA GLU A 9 -42.35 -13.48 -5.00
C GLU A 9 -42.03 -13.93 -3.56
N ALA A 10 -41.18 -13.26 -2.79
CA ALA A 10 -40.23 -12.17 -3.02
C ALA A 10 -39.36 -12.05 -1.74
N THR A 11 -38.12 -11.62 -1.93
CA THR A 11 -37.19 -11.18 -0.88
C THR A 11 -37.79 -10.04 -0.02
N PRO A 12 -37.49 -10.00 1.29
CA PRO A 12 -37.17 -8.72 1.92
C PRO A 12 -35.77 -8.70 2.57
N PRO A 13 -35.02 -7.58 2.46
CA PRO A 13 -33.75 -7.38 3.13
C PRO A 13 -33.97 -6.89 4.57
N GLN A 14 -33.14 -7.34 5.50
CA GLN A 14 -33.01 -6.68 6.82
C GLN A 14 -31.62 -6.06 6.91
N ARG A 15 -31.60 -4.73 6.91
CA ARG A 15 -30.44 -3.86 7.05
C ARG A 15 -30.68 -2.98 8.28
N SER A 16 -29.59 -2.51 8.88
CA SER A 16 -29.49 -1.43 9.89
C SER A 16 -29.72 -1.92 11.33
N SER A 17 -29.08 -1.42 12.39
CA SER A 17 -28.41 -0.15 12.62
C SER A 17 -27.42 -0.25 13.80
N THR A 18 -26.34 0.54 13.71
CA THR A 18 -25.64 1.31 14.76
C THR A 18 -25.66 0.83 16.21
N ASN A 19 -24.47 0.53 16.77
CA ASN A 19 -24.23 0.69 18.20
C ASN A 19 -23.46 2.00 18.43
N ASP A 20 -24.20 3.01 18.90
CA ASP A 20 -23.69 4.25 19.45
C ASP A 20 -23.49 4.08 20.97
N ARG A 21 -22.25 4.33 21.41
CA ARG A 21 -21.84 5.10 22.60
C ARG A 21 -22.76 5.17 23.84
N THR A 22 -22.22 4.75 24.99
CA THR A 22 -22.55 5.25 26.36
C THR A 22 -21.37 4.85 27.27
N THR A 23 -20.36 5.70 27.49
CA THR A 23 -20.16 6.66 28.60
C THR A 23 -20.49 6.14 30.01
N SER A 24 -19.47 6.00 30.85
CA SER A 24 -19.42 6.23 32.33
C SER A 24 -18.06 5.70 32.84
N SER A 25 -17.03 6.52 32.99
CA SER A 25 -16.72 7.36 34.17
C SER A 25 -16.03 6.58 35.31
N ALA A 26 -14.70 6.70 35.39
CA ALA A 26 -13.95 6.67 36.65
C ALA A 26 -12.56 7.30 36.44
N SER A 27 -12.46 8.61 36.71
CA SER A 27 -11.27 9.25 37.32
C SER A 27 -11.26 8.90 38.83
N PRO A 28 -10.19 9.11 39.65
CA PRO A 28 -9.06 10.06 39.58
C PRO A 28 -7.69 9.34 39.83
N SER A 29 -6.51 9.91 40.01
CA SER A 29 -6.06 11.17 40.59
C SER A 29 -4.57 11.41 40.27
N GLU A 30 -4.28 12.67 39.91
CA GLU A 30 -3.16 13.49 40.40
C GLU A 30 -1.70 13.12 40.10
N GLY A 31 -1.05 14.03 39.38
CA GLY A 31 0.39 14.10 39.17
C GLY A 31 0.75 15.23 38.20
N ALA A 32 0.51 16.49 38.61
CA ALA A 32 1.10 17.68 38.00
C ALA A 32 2.24 18.21 38.92
N PRO A 33 3.12 19.13 38.49
CA PRO A 33 3.53 19.55 37.15
C PRO A 33 5.06 19.44 36.95
N ALA A 34 5.53 19.46 35.71
CA ALA A 34 6.91 19.86 35.44
C ALA A 34 6.92 20.77 34.22
N GLU A 35 7.19 22.04 34.50
CA GLU A 35 7.44 23.09 33.53
C GLU A 35 8.69 22.77 32.71
N GLY A 36 8.71 23.21 31.46
CA GLY A 36 9.87 23.05 30.60
C GLY A 36 9.58 23.39 29.15
N GLY A 37 9.28 24.66 28.88
CA GLY A 37 9.51 25.18 27.54
C GLY A 37 11.01 25.11 27.23
N SER A 38 11.39 24.41 26.17
CA SER A 38 12.68 24.63 25.50
C SER A 38 12.58 24.19 24.05
N HIS A 39 12.24 25.15 23.20
CA HIS A 39 12.85 25.21 21.87
C HIS A 39 14.38 25.34 22.03
N THR A 40 15.11 24.75 21.07
CA THR A 40 16.59 24.65 20.98
C THR A 40 17.16 23.52 21.85
N THR A 41 17.99 22.60 21.36
CA THR A 41 19.14 22.80 20.46
C THR A 41 19.32 21.67 19.43
N GLU A 42 20.05 22.06 18.41
CA GLU A 42 20.38 21.32 17.21
C GLU A 42 21.13 20.00 17.50
N GLY A 43 20.54 18.90 17.06
CA GLY A 43 21.27 17.67 16.76
C GLY A 43 21.11 17.37 15.29
N ARG A 44 21.63 18.22 14.40
CA ARG A 44 21.68 17.93 12.96
C ARG A 44 22.59 16.70 12.77
N PRO A 45 22.07 15.50 12.42
CA PRO A 45 22.97 14.44 12.02
C PRO A 45 23.69 14.92 10.76
N ALA A 46 25.02 14.88 10.78
CA ALA A 46 25.87 15.28 9.67
C ALA A 46 25.30 14.77 8.33
N PRO A 47 25.27 15.60 7.27
CA PRO A 47 24.76 15.17 5.98
C PRO A 47 25.63 14.02 5.46
N LYS A 48 25.10 12.80 5.53
CA LYS A 48 25.74 11.61 4.97
C LYS A 48 26.14 11.91 3.51
N PRO A 49 27.35 11.53 3.08
CA PRO A 49 27.88 11.90 1.77
C PRO A 49 26.87 11.50 0.68
N LYS A 50 26.46 12.50 -0.12
CA LYS A 50 25.56 12.33 -1.27
C LYS A 50 26.20 11.34 -2.22
N LYS A 51 25.80 10.06 -2.13
CA LYS A 51 26.28 9.00 -3.03
C LYS A 51 25.96 9.45 -4.46
N LYS A 52 26.99 9.47 -5.32
CA LYS A 52 26.89 9.77 -6.76
C LYS A 52 25.69 9.03 -7.36
N PRO A 53 24.94 9.64 -8.30
CA PRO A 53 23.80 8.98 -8.92
C PRO A 53 24.31 7.72 -9.61
N ARG A 54 23.99 6.56 -9.03
CA ARG A 54 24.25 5.27 -9.66
C ARG A 54 23.36 5.25 -10.90
N LYS A 55 23.94 4.94 -12.07
CA LYS A 55 23.20 4.77 -13.32
C LYS A 55 21.99 3.89 -13.03
N LEU A 56 20.79 4.45 -13.19
CA LEU A 56 19.57 3.71 -12.90
C LEU A 56 19.37 2.69 -14.02
N LYS A 57 19.02 1.46 -13.62
CA LYS A 57 18.88 0.35 -14.55
C LYS A 57 17.52 0.48 -15.24
N PRO A 58 17.45 0.36 -16.58
CA PRO A 58 16.18 0.40 -17.28
C PRO A 58 15.32 -0.79 -16.84
N ASN A 59 14.04 -0.55 -16.58
CA ASN A 59 13.09 -1.62 -16.25
C ASN A 59 11.76 -1.43 -16.98
N ASN A 60 10.98 -2.51 -17.00
CA ASN A 60 9.72 -2.57 -17.73
C ASN A 60 8.49 -2.38 -16.83
N VAL A 61 8.70 -2.18 -15.53
CA VAL A 61 7.61 -2.05 -14.54
C VAL A 61 6.62 -0.96 -14.93
N ARG A 62 7.11 0.22 -15.33
CA ARG A 62 6.25 1.33 -15.77
C ARG A 62 5.43 0.97 -17.00
N LYS A 63 6.05 0.30 -17.98
CA LYS A 63 5.39 -0.13 -19.21
C LYS A 63 4.29 -1.16 -18.90
N LEU A 64 4.64 -2.22 -18.17
CA LEU A 64 3.71 -3.28 -17.76
C LEU A 64 2.54 -2.77 -16.91
N ARG A 65 2.77 -1.72 -16.11
CA ARG A 65 1.71 -1.05 -15.36
C ARG A 65 0.73 -0.33 -16.29
N ILE A 66 1.25 0.43 -17.27
CA ILE A 66 0.43 1.18 -18.24
C ILE A 66 -0.32 0.21 -19.16
N ASP A 67 0.34 -0.85 -19.62
CA ASP A 67 -0.26 -1.90 -20.46
C ASP A 67 -1.48 -2.55 -19.78
N ARG A 68 -1.48 -2.61 -18.45
CA ARG A 68 -2.58 -3.11 -17.62
C ARG A 68 -3.54 -2.02 -17.11
N MET A 69 -3.43 -0.81 -17.63
CA MET A 69 -4.26 0.35 -17.26
C MET A 69 -4.26 0.69 -15.75
N MET A 70 -3.18 0.37 -15.04
CA MET A 70 -3.10 0.64 -13.60
C MET A 70 -2.45 2.00 -13.32
N SER A 71 -2.98 2.75 -12.35
CA SER A 71 -2.26 3.90 -11.79
C SER A 71 -1.12 3.47 -10.85
N LYS A 72 -0.15 4.34 -10.56
CA LYS A 72 0.93 4.04 -9.57
C LYS A 72 0.35 3.64 -8.20
N ALA A 73 -0.68 4.37 -7.76
CA ALA A 73 -1.34 4.11 -6.49
C ALA A 73 -2.11 2.79 -6.48
N GLU A 74 -2.67 2.40 -7.61
CA GLU A 74 -3.39 1.14 -7.75
C GLU A 74 -2.44 -0.06 -7.73
N LEU A 75 -1.33 0.00 -8.46
CA LEU A 75 -0.29 -1.04 -8.36
C LEU A 75 0.25 -1.17 -6.93
N ALA A 76 0.48 -0.04 -6.25
CA ALA A 76 0.95 -0.04 -4.87
C ALA A 76 -0.05 -0.71 -3.91
N ARG A 77 -1.35 -0.43 -4.08
CA ARG A 77 -2.42 -1.06 -3.29
C ARG A 77 -2.51 -2.57 -3.55
N ARG A 78 -2.46 -3.01 -4.81
CA ARG A 78 -2.47 -4.45 -5.16
C ARG A 78 -1.26 -5.20 -4.62
N ALA A 79 -0.08 -4.56 -4.63
CA ALA A 79 1.16 -5.16 -4.15
C ALA A 79 1.35 -5.05 -2.62
N ASN A 80 0.45 -4.41 -1.87
CA ASN A 80 0.66 -4.05 -0.46
C ASN A 80 2.01 -3.32 -0.24
N LEU A 81 2.26 -2.28 -1.04
CA LEU A 81 3.45 -1.44 -1.00
C LEU A 81 3.07 0.04 -0.92
N SER A 82 4.03 0.88 -0.53
CA SER A 82 3.85 2.33 -0.61
C SER A 82 3.99 2.82 -2.06
N VAL A 83 3.27 3.89 -2.41
CA VAL A 83 3.39 4.53 -3.73
C VAL A 83 4.83 4.99 -3.99
N LEU A 84 5.53 5.47 -2.96
CA LEU A 84 6.94 5.87 -3.05
C LEU A 84 7.85 4.68 -3.40
N THR A 85 7.57 3.49 -2.87
CA THR A 85 8.32 2.27 -3.21
C THR A 85 8.17 1.95 -4.69
N ILE A 86 6.93 1.98 -5.22
CA ILE A 86 6.67 1.75 -6.64
C ILE A 86 7.37 2.81 -7.50
N ASP A 87 7.29 4.09 -7.13
CA ASP A 87 7.94 5.17 -7.87
C ASP A 87 9.47 5.01 -7.94
N ARG A 88 10.10 4.57 -6.85
CA ARG A 88 11.53 4.24 -6.84
C ARG A 88 11.83 3.02 -7.71
N VAL A 89 11.01 1.98 -7.62
CA VAL A 89 11.19 0.80 -8.47
C VAL A 89 11.08 1.20 -9.93
N GLU A 90 10.04 1.92 -10.38
CA GLU A 90 9.89 2.40 -11.77
C GLU A 90 11.05 3.27 -12.26
N LYS A 91 11.74 3.96 -11.36
CA LYS A 91 12.93 4.75 -11.71
C LYS A 91 14.17 3.88 -11.93
N GLY A 92 14.15 2.60 -11.56
CA GLY A 92 15.29 1.69 -11.69
C GLY A 92 16.12 1.55 -10.42
N PHE A 93 15.57 1.95 -9.26
CA PHE A 93 16.19 1.65 -7.97
C PHE A 93 15.93 0.19 -7.59
N GLY A 94 16.98 -0.49 -7.13
CA GLY A 94 16.85 -1.88 -6.71
C GLY A 94 15.93 -2.06 -5.49
N CYS A 95 15.31 -3.23 -5.39
CA CYS A 95 14.39 -3.59 -4.32
C CYS A 95 14.61 -5.03 -3.82
N ARG A 96 14.03 -5.35 -2.67
CA ARG A 96 14.15 -6.68 -2.06
C ARG A 96 13.33 -7.70 -2.85
N MET A 97 13.74 -8.97 -2.82
CA MET A 97 13.00 -10.06 -3.49
C MET A 97 11.52 -10.14 -3.09
N ASN A 98 11.19 -9.89 -1.82
CA ASN A 98 9.80 -9.82 -1.35
C ASN A 98 9.00 -8.74 -2.11
N THR A 99 9.61 -7.56 -2.31
CA THR A 99 9.00 -6.47 -3.09
C THR A 99 8.83 -6.86 -4.56
N LYS A 100 9.83 -7.52 -5.18
CA LYS A 100 9.72 -8.01 -6.56
C LYS A 100 8.57 -9.01 -6.71
N ARG A 101 8.47 -9.98 -5.80
CA ARG A 101 7.38 -10.97 -5.76
C ARG A 101 6.01 -10.30 -5.70
N LYS A 102 5.83 -9.38 -4.75
CA LYS A 102 4.57 -8.62 -4.59
C LYS A 102 4.18 -7.83 -5.84
N ILE A 103 5.15 -7.24 -6.53
CA ILE A 103 4.89 -6.50 -7.78
C ILE A 103 4.52 -7.45 -8.92
N LEU A 104 5.19 -8.61 -9.04
CA LEU A 104 4.86 -9.63 -10.04
C LEU A 104 3.45 -10.18 -9.83
N GLU A 105 3.10 -10.52 -8.59
CA GLU A 105 1.76 -10.97 -8.21
C GLU A 105 0.70 -9.91 -8.53
N ALA A 106 0.97 -8.63 -8.23
CA ALA A 106 0.06 -7.53 -8.53
C ALA A 106 -0.10 -7.27 -10.04
N LEU A 107 0.89 -7.63 -10.85
CA LEU A 107 0.83 -7.63 -12.30
C LEU A 107 0.25 -8.95 -12.86
N GLY A 108 -0.04 -9.95 -12.03
CA GLY A 108 -0.48 -11.27 -12.52
C GLY A 108 0.59 -11.96 -13.38
N LEU A 109 1.86 -11.82 -13.02
CA LEU A 109 3.02 -12.46 -13.66
C LEU A 109 3.63 -13.49 -12.72
N SER A 110 4.35 -14.46 -13.29
CA SER A 110 5.04 -15.49 -12.50
C SER A 110 6.40 -14.98 -12.00
N LEU A 111 7.03 -15.75 -11.10
CA LEU A 111 8.40 -15.44 -10.64
C LEU A 111 9.46 -15.59 -11.75
N GLU A 112 9.15 -16.36 -12.80
CA GLU A 112 10.03 -16.58 -13.95
C GLU A 112 10.13 -15.31 -14.81
N ASP A 113 9.04 -14.55 -14.88
CA ASP A 113 8.98 -13.26 -15.58
C ASP A 113 9.80 -12.16 -14.91
N ARG A 114 10.42 -12.41 -13.74
CA ARG A 114 11.21 -11.40 -13.02
C ARG A 114 12.26 -10.74 -13.92
N VAL A 115 12.89 -11.53 -14.80
CA VAL A 115 13.95 -11.05 -15.70
C VAL A 115 13.36 -10.12 -16.76
N ARG A 116 12.17 -10.44 -17.27
CA ARG A 116 11.43 -9.60 -18.22
C ARG A 116 10.95 -8.28 -17.60
N VAL A 117 10.59 -8.30 -16.31
CA VAL A 117 10.06 -7.13 -15.59
C VAL A 117 11.17 -6.20 -15.06
N PHE A 118 12.18 -6.77 -14.40
CA PHE A 118 13.24 -6.05 -13.68
C PHE A 118 14.61 -6.05 -14.39
N GLY A 119 14.82 -6.92 -15.38
CA GLY A 119 16.10 -7.11 -16.07
C GLY A 119 16.95 -8.26 -15.49
N GLU A 120 18.00 -8.66 -16.21
CA GLU A 120 18.90 -9.78 -15.85
C GLU A 120 19.84 -9.50 -14.67
N GLU A 121 20.12 -8.23 -14.35
CA GLU A 121 21.13 -7.85 -13.35
C GLU A 121 20.55 -7.38 -11.99
N GLU A 122 19.48 -8.00 -11.50
CA GLU A 122 18.92 -7.67 -10.18
C GLU A 122 18.39 -8.84 -9.34
#